data_AF-A0A5D3AC41-F1
#
_entry.id   AF-A0A5D3AC41-F1
#
_cell.length_a   1.000
_cell.length_b   1.000
_cell.length_c   1.000
_cell.angle_alpha   90.00
_cell.angle_beta   90.00
_cell.angle_gamma   90.00
#
_symmetry.space_group_name_H-M   'P 1'
#
loop_
_entity.id
_entity.type
_entity.pdbx_description
1 polymer ?
#
loop_
_entity_poly.entity_id
_entity_poly.type
_entity_poly.pdbx_seq_one_letter_code
_entity_poly.pdbx_strand_id
1 'polypeptide(L)'
;MAISYCDWLPSQMSSSTLTLLFILLGTPCSFIYFFSSPNRNKNGRKLPPGPAPLPIVGNIHMLGNLPHQNLHYLAKKYGPIMSIMLGKVPTIVVSSPEAAELFLKVHDVVFASRPKVQSAKYFAYGGKAMAFTQYGSYWRTVQKWSILHFLSASKVECFAPIRKAEVGLLVESVRKVAAAGETINLSQAVAKVLEGMMSKVLFGRLMDDKIDFKPLVDEAMHLSGVLNLSDYVPFLAPLDLQVIHRRMARDSTVTT
;
A
#
# COMPACT_ATOMS: atom_id res chain seq x y z
N MET A 1 -37.89 -16.49 -69.27
CA MET A 1 -37.30 -17.22 -68.13
C MET A 1 -36.52 -16.19 -67.30
N ALA A 2 -37.21 -15.48 -66.41
CA ALA A 2 -36.65 -14.39 -65.61
C ALA A 2 -36.34 -14.93 -64.20
N ILE A 3 -35.07 -14.90 -63.80
CA ILE A 3 -34.63 -15.29 -62.47
C ILE A 3 -34.74 -14.05 -61.58
N SER A 4 -35.66 -14.12 -60.61
CA SER A 4 -35.94 -13.05 -59.65
C SER A 4 -34.79 -12.95 -58.64
N TYR A 5 -33.99 -11.90 -58.75
CA TYR A 5 -33.02 -11.47 -57.73
C TYR A 5 -33.72 -10.47 -56.80
N CYS A 6 -34.36 -10.91 -55.72
CA CYS A 6 -34.79 -10.00 -54.64
C CYS A 6 -35.32 -10.73 -53.39
N ASP A 7 -34.52 -11.59 -52.74
CA ASP A 7 -34.88 -12.19 -51.45
C ASP A 7 -33.68 -12.26 -50.48
N TRP A 8 -32.95 -11.15 -50.33
CA TRP A 8 -31.93 -11.02 -49.29
C TRP A 8 -31.98 -9.63 -48.63
N LEU A 9 -33.13 -9.31 -48.05
CA LEU A 9 -33.21 -8.26 -47.01
C LEU A 9 -33.34 -8.96 -45.66
N PRO A 10 -32.47 -8.67 -44.68
CA PRO A 10 -32.57 -9.29 -43.38
C PRO A 10 -33.87 -8.87 -42.69
N SER A 11 -34.57 -9.87 -42.19
CA SER A 11 -35.74 -9.82 -41.32
C SER A 11 -35.78 -8.60 -40.40
N GLN A 12 -36.93 -7.92 -40.35
CA GLN A 12 -37.19 -6.81 -39.43
C GLN A 12 -36.73 -7.16 -38.00
N MET A 13 -35.74 -6.43 -37.51
CA MET A 13 -35.37 -6.46 -36.09
C MET A 13 -36.59 -6.02 -35.27
N SER A 14 -37.10 -6.92 -34.42
CA SER A 14 -38.24 -6.61 -33.56
C SER A 14 -37.89 -5.46 -32.61
N SER A 15 -38.88 -4.62 -32.26
CA SER A 15 -38.70 -3.48 -31.35
C SER A 15 -37.99 -3.87 -30.03
N SER A 16 -38.23 -5.09 -29.54
CA SER A 16 -37.57 -5.65 -28.34
C SER A 16 -36.08 -5.98 -28.52
N THR A 17 -35.64 -6.35 -29.72
CA THR A 17 -34.21 -6.56 -30.01
C THR A 17 -33.44 -5.24 -30.02
N LEU A 18 -34.05 -4.16 -30.53
CA LEU A 18 -33.47 -2.82 -30.52
C LEU A 18 -33.34 -2.25 -29.10
N THR A 19 -34.37 -2.38 -28.26
CA THR A 19 -34.29 -1.90 -26.86
C THR A 19 -33.24 -2.65 -26.06
N LEU A 20 -33.13 -3.97 -26.23
CA LEU A 20 -32.06 -4.76 -25.63
C LEU A 20 -30.68 -4.27 -26.10
N LEU A 21 -30.49 -4.00 -27.38
CA LEU A 21 -29.21 -3.52 -27.93
C LEU A 21 -28.82 -2.13 -27.38
N PHE A 22 -29.79 -1.21 -27.27
CA PHE A 22 -29.58 0.11 -26.66
C PHE A 22 -29.24 0.03 -25.17
N ILE A 23 -29.83 -0.90 -24.42
CA ILE A 23 -29.47 -1.13 -23.02
C ILE A 23 -28.08 -1.76 -22.91
N LEU A 24 -27.77 -2.76 -23.75
CA LEU A 24 -26.51 -3.50 -23.74
C LEU A 24 -25.31 -2.65 -24.16
N LEU A 25 -25.49 -1.69 -25.06
CA LEU A 25 -24.43 -0.78 -25.53
C LEU A 25 -24.49 0.60 -24.84
N GLY A 26 -25.68 1.14 -24.59
CA GLY A 26 -25.86 2.47 -24.03
C GLY A 26 -25.51 2.57 -22.56
N THR A 27 -25.80 1.53 -21.76
CA THR A 27 -25.44 1.52 -20.33
C THR A 27 -23.92 1.45 -20.11
N PRO A 28 -23.13 0.56 -20.77
CA PRO A 28 -21.68 0.60 -20.62
C PRO A 28 -21.07 1.85 -21.24
N CYS A 29 -21.59 2.40 -22.35
CA CYS A 29 -21.07 3.65 -22.92
C CYS A 29 -21.32 4.86 -22.01
N SER A 30 -22.52 4.98 -21.42
CA SER A 30 -22.84 6.03 -20.45
C SER A 30 -22.03 5.88 -19.16
N PHE A 31 -21.85 4.64 -18.70
CA PHE A 31 -21.00 4.32 -17.55
C PHE A 31 -19.54 4.67 -17.84
N ILE A 32 -18.98 4.24 -18.97
CA ILE A 32 -17.64 4.62 -19.41
C ILE A 32 -17.56 6.14 -19.51
N TYR A 33 -18.49 6.86 -20.13
CA TYR A 33 -18.43 8.32 -20.24
C TYR A 33 -18.43 9.02 -18.86
N PHE A 34 -19.29 8.59 -17.93
CA PHE A 34 -19.38 9.14 -16.58
C PHE A 34 -18.10 8.86 -15.76
N PHE A 35 -17.50 7.68 -15.92
CA PHE A 35 -16.31 7.26 -15.17
C PHE A 35 -14.98 7.56 -15.87
N SER A 36 -14.99 7.85 -17.17
CA SER A 36 -13.81 8.16 -17.99
C SER A 36 -13.52 9.64 -18.06
N SER A 37 -14.38 10.50 -17.50
CA SER A 37 -14.10 11.93 -17.41
C SER A 37 -12.72 12.10 -16.76
N PRO A 38 -11.67 12.43 -17.55
CA PRO A 38 -10.35 12.57 -17.00
C PRO A 38 -10.45 13.72 -16.02
N ASN A 39 -9.80 13.60 -14.87
CA ASN A 39 -9.67 14.72 -13.94
C ASN A 39 -8.78 15.78 -14.61
N ARG A 40 -9.36 16.50 -15.59
CA ARG A 40 -8.72 17.59 -16.32
C ARG A 40 -8.48 18.67 -15.28
N ASN A 41 -7.20 18.95 -15.05
CA ASN A 41 -6.77 20.01 -14.17
C ASN A 41 -7.46 21.31 -14.61
N LYS A 42 -8.46 21.78 -13.85
CA LYS A 42 -9.29 22.95 -14.18
C LYS A 42 -8.47 24.24 -14.31
N ASN A 43 -7.20 24.20 -13.91
CA ASN A 43 -6.32 25.36 -13.78
C ASN A 43 -5.27 25.48 -14.89
N GLY A 44 -5.36 24.71 -15.98
CA GLY A 44 -4.45 24.84 -17.15
C GLY A 44 -2.98 24.45 -16.91
N ARG A 45 -2.62 24.00 -15.70
CA ARG A 45 -1.26 23.54 -15.37
C ARG A 45 -1.05 22.12 -15.88
N LYS A 46 -0.02 21.95 -16.71
CA LYS A 46 0.41 20.64 -17.21
C LYS A 46 0.88 19.78 -16.03
N LEU A 47 0.29 18.60 -15.89
CA LEU A 47 0.80 17.58 -14.98
C LEU A 47 2.12 17.01 -15.53
N PRO A 48 2.95 16.39 -14.68
CA PRO A 48 4.06 15.59 -15.14
C PRO A 48 3.60 14.54 -16.17
N PRO A 49 4.48 14.11 -17.08
CA PRO A 49 4.16 13.06 -18.06
C PRO A 49 3.76 11.76 -17.36
N GLY A 50 3.06 10.87 -18.06
CA GLY A 50 2.69 9.56 -17.51
C GLY A 50 1.86 8.71 -18.46
N PRO A 51 1.68 7.41 -18.13
CA PRO A 51 0.84 6.51 -18.91
C PRO A 51 -0.62 6.95 -18.86
N ALA A 52 -1.33 6.81 -19.98
CA ALA A 52 -2.76 7.08 -20.03
C ALA A 52 -3.52 6.13 -19.07
N PRO A 53 -4.37 6.66 -18.17
CA PRO A 53 -5.14 5.82 -17.24
C PRO A 53 -6.32 5.16 -17.92
N LEU A 54 -6.63 3.91 -17.54
CA LEU A 54 -7.90 3.28 -17.90
C LEU A 54 -9.05 3.90 -17.09
N PRO A 55 -10.29 3.87 -17.62
CA PRO A 55 -11.47 4.24 -16.84
C PRO A 55 -11.53 3.42 -15.55
N ILE A 56 -11.96 4.04 -14.45
CA ILE A 56 -12.18 3.42 -13.13
C ILE A 56 -10.90 2.97 -12.40
N VAL A 57 -10.13 2.05 -13.00
CA VAL A 57 -8.97 1.40 -12.36
C VAL A 57 -7.68 2.20 -12.51
N GLY A 58 -7.65 3.18 -13.42
CA GLY A 58 -6.46 3.98 -13.68
C GLY A 58 -5.31 3.13 -14.21
N ASN A 59 -4.14 3.26 -13.61
CA ASN A 59 -2.90 2.55 -13.91
C ASN A 59 -2.60 1.38 -12.96
N ILE A 60 -3.53 0.99 -12.07
CA ILE A 60 -3.30 -0.11 -11.10
C ILE A 60 -2.92 -1.42 -11.84
N HIS A 61 -3.55 -1.67 -12.98
CA HIS A 61 -3.29 -2.84 -13.83
C HIS A 61 -1.83 -2.95 -14.31
N MET A 62 -1.07 -1.85 -14.29
CA MET A 62 0.34 -1.83 -14.71
C MET A 62 1.32 -2.17 -13.57
N LEU A 63 0.86 -2.25 -12.32
CA LEU A 63 1.73 -2.43 -11.15
C LEU A 63 2.16 -3.88 -10.94
N GLY A 64 1.36 -4.87 -11.35
CA GLY A 64 1.66 -6.29 -11.19
C GLY A 64 1.97 -6.70 -9.74
N ASN A 65 2.71 -7.79 -9.57
CA ASN A 65 3.06 -8.34 -8.25
C ASN A 65 4.19 -7.55 -7.56
N LEU A 66 5.03 -6.85 -8.33
CA LEU A 66 6.16 -6.07 -7.83
C LEU A 66 6.02 -4.61 -8.29
N PRO A 67 5.15 -3.81 -7.63
CA PRO A 67 4.85 -2.43 -8.04
C PRO A 67 6.09 -1.56 -8.21
N HIS A 68 7.06 -1.69 -7.31
CA HIS A 68 8.29 -0.90 -7.34
C HIS A 68 9.13 -1.12 -8.62
N GLN A 69 9.19 -2.36 -9.15
CA GLN A 69 9.94 -2.65 -10.38
C GLN A 69 9.23 -2.08 -11.61
N ASN A 70 7.90 -2.24 -11.68
CA ASN A 70 7.11 -1.72 -12.78
C ASN A 70 7.09 -0.18 -12.78
N LEU A 71 7.04 0.45 -11.61
CA LEU A 71 7.18 1.90 -11.46
C LEU A 71 8.56 2.38 -11.94
N HIS A 72 9.63 1.64 -11.64
CA HIS A 72 10.96 1.97 -12.14
C HIS A 72 11.04 1.88 -13.68
N TYR A 73 10.46 0.84 -14.29
CA TYR A 73 10.39 0.72 -15.74
C TYR A 73 9.60 1.87 -16.38
N LEU A 74 8.45 2.23 -15.80
CA LEU A 74 7.66 3.39 -16.24
C LEU A 74 8.44 4.70 -16.10
N ALA A 75 9.19 4.89 -15.03
CA ALA A 75 10.02 6.07 -14.82
C ALA A 75 11.12 6.21 -15.89
N LYS A 76 11.69 5.10 -16.40
CA LYS A 76 12.62 5.16 -17.54
C LYS A 76 11.97 5.68 -18.82
N LYS A 77 10.66 5.49 -18.98
CA LYS A 77 9.89 5.90 -20.16
C LYS A 77 9.33 7.32 -20.05
N TYR A 78 8.80 7.68 -18.87
CA TYR A 78 8.10 8.95 -18.66
C TYR A 78 8.95 10.00 -17.94
N GLY A 79 10.07 9.60 -17.34
CA GLY A 79 11.00 10.49 -16.66
C GLY A 79 10.96 10.37 -15.12
N PRO A 80 11.83 11.12 -14.43
CA PRO A 80 12.07 10.99 -13.00
C PRO A 80 10.91 11.47 -12.11
N ILE A 81 10.01 12.29 -12.67
CA ILE A 81 8.76 12.71 -12.03
C ILE A 81 7.65 12.40 -13.04
N MET A 82 6.77 11.47 -12.68
CA MET A 82 5.66 11.07 -13.55
C MET A 82 4.34 11.03 -12.77
N SER A 83 3.23 11.21 -13.48
CA SER A 83 1.88 11.08 -12.91
C SER A 83 1.25 9.75 -13.29
N ILE A 84 0.62 9.10 -12.31
CA ILE A 84 -0.23 7.92 -12.53
C ILE A 84 -1.55 8.10 -11.78
N MET A 85 -2.57 7.36 -12.18
CA MET A 85 -3.84 7.27 -11.46
C MET A 85 -3.92 5.91 -10.77
N LEU A 86 -3.97 5.87 -9.45
CA LEU A 86 -4.27 4.65 -8.72
C LEU A 86 -5.78 4.60 -8.49
N GLY A 87 -6.51 3.89 -9.36
CA GLY A 87 -7.97 3.97 -9.39
C GLY A 87 -8.40 5.39 -9.73
N LYS A 88 -9.06 6.05 -8.76
CA LYS A 88 -9.45 7.47 -8.85
C LYS A 88 -8.48 8.43 -8.14
N VAL A 89 -7.40 7.93 -7.55
CA VAL A 89 -6.45 8.73 -6.77
C VAL A 89 -5.26 9.16 -7.64
N PRO A 90 -5.12 10.47 -7.96
CA PRO A 90 -3.94 10.96 -8.67
C PRO A 90 -2.69 10.82 -7.80
N THR A 91 -1.64 10.25 -8.37
CA THR A 91 -0.40 9.91 -7.67
C THR A 91 0.81 10.38 -8.48
N ILE A 92 1.76 11.02 -7.80
CA ILE A 92 3.05 11.40 -8.39
C ILE A 92 4.10 10.39 -7.96
N VAL A 93 4.85 9.87 -8.93
CA VAL A 93 5.95 8.94 -8.70
C VAL A 93 7.26 9.66 -8.91
N VAL A 94 8.13 9.58 -7.93
CA VAL A 94 9.44 10.23 -7.88
C VAL A 94 10.51 9.15 -7.92
N SER A 95 11.41 9.20 -8.91
CA SER A 95 12.34 8.10 -9.24
C SER A 95 13.79 8.55 -9.48
N SER A 96 14.18 9.72 -8.97
CA SER A 96 15.58 10.19 -8.98
C SER A 96 15.97 10.80 -7.64
N PRO A 97 17.26 10.77 -7.26
CA PRO A 97 17.75 11.42 -6.04
C PRO A 97 17.45 12.93 -6.02
N GLU A 98 17.64 13.62 -7.13
CA GLU A 98 17.45 15.07 -7.24
C GLU A 98 15.98 15.43 -7.04
N ALA A 99 15.06 14.67 -7.65
CA ALA A 99 13.65 14.86 -7.42
C ALA A 99 13.23 14.45 -6.00
N ALA A 100 13.81 13.38 -5.42
CA ALA A 100 13.52 12.99 -4.05
C ALA A 100 13.94 14.08 -3.05
N GLU A 101 15.08 14.75 -3.27
CA GLU A 101 15.52 15.87 -2.43
C GLU A 101 14.51 17.03 -2.44
N LEU A 102 13.95 17.35 -3.61
CA LEU A 102 12.93 18.40 -3.71
C LEU A 102 11.70 18.09 -2.85
N PHE A 103 11.23 16.85 -2.84
CA PHE A 103 10.01 16.46 -2.12
C PHE A 103 10.24 16.16 -0.64
N LEU A 104 11.38 15.57 -0.29
CA LEU A 104 11.66 15.06 1.06
C LEU A 104 12.51 16.00 1.91
N LYS A 105 13.08 17.06 1.33
CA LYS A 105 13.92 18.03 2.04
C LYS A 105 13.55 19.48 1.72
N VAL A 106 13.46 19.86 0.45
CA VAL A 106 13.21 21.27 0.08
C VAL A 106 11.75 21.67 0.35
N HIS A 107 10.81 20.78 0.04
CA HIS A 107 9.37 20.96 0.25
C HIS A 107 8.78 19.91 1.19
N ASP A 108 9.58 19.43 2.14
CA ASP A 108 9.26 18.32 3.04
C ASP A 108 7.93 18.53 3.78
N VAL A 109 7.68 19.71 4.33
CA VAL A 109 6.44 20.02 5.07
C VAL A 109 5.20 19.93 4.18
N VAL A 110 5.31 20.30 2.90
CA VAL A 110 4.19 20.23 1.93
C VAL A 110 3.81 18.78 1.66
N PHE A 111 4.81 17.88 1.58
CA PHE A 111 4.62 16.47 1.28
C PHE A 111 4.67 15.55 2.51
N ALA A 112 4.74 16.11 3.72
CA ALA A 112 4.88 15.34 4.95
C ALA A 112 3.62 14.55 5.32
N SER A 113 2.45 14.96 4.85
CA SER A 113 1.18 14.33 5.21
C SER A 113 1.02 12.94 4.58
N ARG A 114 0.40 12.01 5.32
CA ARG A 114 0.15 10.63 4.88
C ARG A 114 -1.26 10.48 4.30
N PRO A 115 -1.44 9.72 3.21
CA PRO A 115 -2.77 9.36 2.74
C PRO A 115 -3.47 8.48 3.78
N LYS A 116 -4.80 8.60 3.88
CA LYS A 116 -5.59 7.74 4.76
C LYS A 116 -5.71 6.36 4.12
N VAL A 117 -5.19 5.35 4.82
CA VAL A 117 -5.31 3.94 4.42
C VAL A 117 -6.38 3.30 5.31
N GLN A 118 -7.36 2.60 4.72
CA GLN A 118 -8.43 1.97 5.50
C GLN A 118 -7.89 0.92 6.47
N SER A 119 -6.85 0.17 6.07
CA SER A 119 -6.29 -0.88 6.91
C SER A 119 -5.70 -0.37 8.22
N ALA A 120 -5.09 0.82 8.20
CA ALA A 120 -4.52 1.46 9.38
C ALA A 120 -5.56 1.72 10.49
N LYS A 121 -6.86 1.78 10.18
CA LYS A 121 -7.88 1.95 11.24
C LYS A 121 -7.89 0.80 12.24
N TYR A 122 -7.55 -0.40 11.79
CA TYR A 122 -7.69 -1.63 12.56
C TYR A 122 -6.45 -1.92 13.43
N PHE A 123 -5.25 -1.77 12.87
CA PHE A 123 -4.01 -2.11 13.57
C PHE A 123 -3.24 -0.87 14.10
N ALA A 124 -3.61 0.35 13.68
CA ALA A 124 -2.86 1.57 13.99
C ALA A 124 -3.63 2.55 14.89
N TYR A 125 -4.36 2.04 15.90
CA TYR A 125 -5.13 2.86 16.85
C TYR A 125 -6.10 3.85 16.17
N GLY A 126 -6.92 3.35 15.24
CA GLY A 126 -7.81 4.20 14.45
C GLY A 126 -7.06 5.08 13.43
N GLY A 127 -5.87 4.67 13.00
CA GLY A 127 -5.00 5.42 12.08
C GLY A 127 -4.17 6.53 12.74
N LYS A 128 -3.98 6.45 14.06
CA LYS A 128 -3.17 7.39 14.85
C LYS A 128 -1.70 6.96 15.04
N ALA A 129 -1.32 5.74 14.65
CA ALA A 129 0.10 5.37 14.71
C ALA A 129 0.95 6.28 13.81
N MET A 130 2.15 6.63 14.27
CA MET A 130 3.02 7.65 13.67
C MET A 130 3.25 7.48 12.16
N ALA A 131 3.31 6.24 11.66
CA ALA A 131 3.53 5.94 10.25
C ALA A 131 2.32 6.26 9.34
N PHE A 132 1.10 6.31 9.88
CA PHE A 132 -0.15 6.44 9.13
C PHE A 132 -0.89 7.76 9.39
N THR A 133 -0.49 8.50 10.42
CA THR A 133 -1.15 9.75 10.79
C THR A 133 -0.78 10.89 9.85
N GLN A 134 -1.77 11.73 9.54
CA GLN A 134 -1.57 12.96 8.78
C GLN A 134 -0.64 13.94 9.53
N TYR A 135 0.15 14.71 8.78
CA TYR A 135 1.06 15.68 9.38
C TYR A 135 0.28 16.76 10.13
N GLY A 136 0.69 17.07 11.35
CA GLY A 136 -0.03 17.97 12.25
C GLY A 136 0.64 18.10 13.61
N SER A 137 0.00 18.81 14.55
CA SER A 137 0.50 18.96 15.93
C SER A 137 0.68 17.61 16.63
N TYR A 138 -0.31 16.72 16.54
CA TYR A 138 -0.25 15.39 17.14
C TYR A 138 0.94 14.58 16.62
N TRP A 139 1.10 14.47 15.30
CA TRP A 139 2.20 13.74 14.68
C TRP A 139 3.57 14.30 15.13
N ARG A 140 3.73 15.63 15.12
CA ARG A 140 4.96 16.29 15.58
C ARG A 140 5.28 15.99 17.05
N THR A 141 4.28 15.99 17.92
CA THR A 141 4.46 15.67 19.34
C THR A 141 4.90 14.21 19.53
N VAL A 142 4.22 13.27 18.88
CA VAL A 142 4.56 11.84 18.95
C VAL A 142 5.96 11.60 18.41
N GLN A 143 6.30 12.16 17.24
CA GLN A 143 7.64 12.05 16.66
C GLN A 143 8.71 12.62 17.61
N LYS A 144 8.47 13.80 18.20
CA LYS A 144 9.38 14.41 19.16
C LYS A 144 9.62 13.51 20.37
N TRP A 145 8.56 12.90 20.93
CA TRP A 145 8.69 11.98 22.06
C TRP A 145 9.45 10.71 21.68
N SER A 146 9.16 10.12 20.52
CA SER A 146 9.88 8.96 20.03
C SER A 146 11.38 9.24 19.86
N ILE A 147 11.73 10.41 19.28
CA ILE A 147 13.13 10.83 19.16
C ILE A 147 13.76 11.01 20.54
N LEU A 148 13.12 11.77 21.43
CA LEU A 148 13.70 12.10 22.74
C LEU A 148 13.95 10.85 23.60
N HIS A 149 12.97 9.94 23.66
CA HIS A 149 12.96 8.84 24.62
C HIS A 149 13.54 7.52 24.08
N PHE A 150 13.52 7.30 22.77
CA PHE A 150 13.96 6.04 22.18
C PHE A 150 15.10 6.18 21.18
N LEU A 151 15.08 7.23 20.35
CA LEU A 151 15.98 7.33 19.18
C LEU A 151 17.09 8.37 19.34
N SER A 152 17.19 9.05 20.49
CA SER A 152 18.27 10.00 20.75
C SER A 152 19.60 9.27 20.94
N ALA A 153 20.72 9.90 20.56
CA ALA A 153 22.04 9.28 20.67
C ALA A 153 22.33 8.73 22.07
N SER A 154 21.97 9.49 23.12
CA SER A 154 22.10 9.05 24.52
C SER A 154 21.27 7.79 24.82
N LYS A 155 20.04 7.70 24.30
CA LYS A 155 19.18 6.52 24.51
C LYS A 155 19.65 5.32 23.71
N VAL A 156 20.09 5.54 22.48
CA VAL A 156 20.72 4.49 21.64
C VAL A 156 21.94 3.90 22.34
N GLU A 157 22.79 4.72 22.97
CA GLU A 157 23.92 4.24 23.76
C GLU A 157 23.49 3.51 25.04
N CYS A 158 22.47 4.04 25.73
CA CYS A 158 21.89 3.39 26.92
C CYS A 158 21.38 1.96 26.61
N PHE A 159 20.85 1.72 25.40
CA PHE A 159 20.40 0.40 24.97
C PHE A 159 21.50 -0.48 24.34
N ALA A 160 22.75 0.01 24.24
CA ALA A 160 23.86 -0.77 23.68
C ALA A 160 24.11 -2.10 24.41
N PRO A 161 24.03 -2.20 25.76
CA PRO A 161 24.19 -3.48 26.46
C PRO A 161 23.14 -4.52 26.05
N ILE A 162 21.88 -4.10 25.86
CA ILE A 162 20.79 -4.98 25.41
C ILE A 162 21.11 -5.52 24.02
N ARG A 163 21.52 -4.65 23.07
CA ARG A 163 21.89 -5.08 21.72
C ARG A 163 23.07 -6.06 21.73
N LYS A 164 24.12 -5.77 22.51
CA LYS A 164 25.28 -6.66 22.65
C LYS A 164 24.89 -8.01 23.20
N ALA A 165 24.03 -8.06 24.21
CA ALA A 165 23.56 -9.31 24.78
C ALA A 165 22.76 -10.15 23.77
N GLU A 166 21.78 -9.56 23.07
CA GLU A 166 20.94 -10.26 22.10
C GLU A 166 21.74 -10.77 20.90
N VAL A 167 22.63 -9.94 20.35
CA VAL A 167 23.53 -10.36 19.27
C VAL A 167 24.50 -11.44 19.76
N GLY A 168 24.98 -11.35 21.00
CA GLY A 168 25.83 -12.38 21.61
C GLY A 168 25.14 -13.73 21.68
N LEU A 169 23.86 -13.78 22.06
CA LEU A 169 23.05 -15.00 22.07
C LEU A 169 22.90 -15.59 20.67
N LEU A 170 22.68 -14.75 19.65
CA LEU A 170 22.63 -15.18 18.26
C LEU A 170 23.96 -15.79 17.81
N VAL A 171 25.09 -15.11 18.07
CA VAL A 171 26.43 -15.61 17.70
C VAL A 171 26.72 -16.95 18.34
N GLU A 172 26.38 -17.12 19.63
CA GLU A 172 26.57 -18.38 20.33
C GLU A 172 25.65 -19.49 19.79
N SER A 173 24.40 -19.16 19.44
CA SER A 173 23.49 -20.09 18.77
C SER A 173 24.05 -20.55 17.41
N VAL A 174 24.55 -19.62 16.59
CA VAL A 174 25.17 -19.92 15.30
C VAL A 174 26.41 -20.81 15.49
N ARG A 175 27.26 -20.52 16.48
CA ARG A 175 28.45 -21.33 16.79
C ARG A 175 28.07 -22.78 17.11
N LYS A 176 27.04 -23.00 17.93
CA LYS A 176 26.57 -24.34 18.31
C LYS A 176 26.03 -25.12 17.11
N VAL A 177 25.19 -24.49 16.30
CA VAL A 177 24.62 -25.10 15.08
C VAL A 177 25.74 -25.44 14.08
N ALA A 178 26.72 -24.54 13.90
CA ALA A 178 27.87 -24.79 13.05
C ALA A 178 28.75 -25.95 13.56
N ALA A 179 28.97 -26.05 14.87
CA ALA A 179 29.73 -27.15 15.48
C ALA A 179 29.02 -28.51 15.30
N ALA A 180 27.69 -28.51 15.22
CA ALA A 180 26.89 -29.70 14.90
C ALA A 180 26.82 -30.01 13.40
N GLY A 181 27.39 -29.16 12.52
CA GLY A 181 27.30 -29.31 11.08
C GLY A 181 25.90 -29.04 10.50
N GLU A 182 25.07 -28.32 11.25
CA GLU A 182 23.68 -28.04 10.89
C GLU A 182 23.50 -26.66 10.22
N THR A 183 22.31 -26.43 9.65
CA THR A 183 21.95 -25.15 9.03
C THR A 183 21.00 -24.35 9.90
N ILE A 184 21.16 -23.02 9.94
CA ILE A 184 20.27 -22.12 10.69
C ILE A 184 19.39 -21.28 9.74
N ASN A 185 18.14 -21.08 10.11
CA ASN A 185 17.27 -20.08 9.47
C ASN A 185 17.59 -18.68 10.04
N LEU A 186 18.39 -17.90 9.30
CA LEU A 186 18.79 -16.56 9.72
C LEU A 186 17.61 -15.59 9.87
N SER A 187 16.57 -15.70 9.04
CA SER A 187 15.40 -14.82 9.15
C SER A 187 14.69 -14.99 10.49
N GLN A 188 14.50 -16.24 10.93
CA GLN A 188 13.93 -16.52 12.25
C GLN A 188 14.86 -16.09 13.38
N ALA A 189 16.17 -16.31 13.21
CA ALA A 189 17.15 -15.97 14.24
C ALA A 189 17.26 -14.45 14.45
N VAL A 190 17.24 -13.66 13.37
CA VAL A 190 17.20 -12.20 13.43
C VAL A 190 15.87 -11.70 13.98
N ALA A 191 14.74 -12.30 13.60
CA ALA A 191 13.44 -11.94 14.15
C ALA A 191 13.42 -12.10 15.68
N LYS A 192 13.97 -13.20 16.22
CA LYS A 192 14.10 -13.42 17.66
C LYS A 192 14.96 -12.36 18.36
N VAL A 193 16.08 -11.95 17.73
CA VAL A 193 16.92 -10.87 18.26
C VAL A 193 16.14 -9.56 18.32
N LEU A 194 15.42 -9.20 17.26
CA LEU A 194 14.61 -7.98 17.23
C LEU A 194 13.50 -8.01 18.27
N GLU A 195 12.85 -9.15 18.44
CA GLU A 195 11.81 -9.37 19.45
C GLU A 195 12.37 -9.22 20.87
N GLY A 196 13.47 -9.92 21.19
CA GLY A 196 14.12 -9.83 22.51
C GLY A 196 14.61 -8.41 22.82
N MET A 197 15.21 -7.75 21.83
CA MET A 197 15.62 -6.34 21.94
C MET A 197 14.42 -5.43 22.23
N MET A 198 13.36 -5.51 21.42
CA MET A 198 12.17 -4.66 21.57
C MET A 198 11.47 -4.92 22.90
N SER A 199 11.33 -6.18 23.30
CA SER A 199 10.72 -6.54 24.57
C SER A 199 11.46 -5.93 25.75
N LYS A 200 12.80 -6.05 25.78
CA LYS A 200 13.63 -5.49 26.85
C LYS A 200 13.62 -3.96 26.86
N VAL A 201 13.62 -3.32 25.69
CA VAL A 201 13.58 -1.85 25.58
C VAL A 201 12.22 -1.29 26.03
N LEU A 202 11.12 -1.94 25.66
CA LEU A 202 9.77 -1.44 25.93
C LEU A 202 9.25 -1.82 27.32
N PHE A 203 9.50 -3.06 27.76
CA PHE A 203 8.92 -3.64 28.98
C PHE A 203 9.94 -3.93 30.07
N GLY A 204 11.24 -3.73 29.80
CA GLY A 204 12.33 -4.03 30.75
C GLY A 204 12.59 -5.52 30.97
N ARG A 205 11.85 -6.41 30.30
CA ARG A 205 11.94 -7.86 30.42
C ARG A 205 11.60 -8.56 29.10
N LEU A 206 11.91 -9.84 29.00
CA LEU A 206 11.35 -10.68 27.95
C LEU A 206 9.86 -10.87 28.22
N MET A 207 9.05 -10.86 27.16
CA MET A 207 7.65 -11.25 27.26
C MET A 207 7.54 -12.73 27.58
N ASP A 208 6.46 -13.10 28.27
CA ASP A 208 6.13 -14.51 28.48
C ASP A 208 5.85 -15.16 27.12
N ASP A 209 6.38 -16.36 26.89
CA ASP A 209 6.18 -17.15 25.66
C ASP A 209 4.69 -17.42 25.37
N LYS A 210 3.82 -17.20 26.37
CA LYS A 210 2.36 -17.27 26.23
C LYS A 210 1.74 -16.15 25.40
N ILE A 211 2.44 -15.03 25.20
CA ILE A 211 1.95 -13.89 24.41
C ILE A 211 2.73 -13.84 23.10
N ASP A 212 2.24 -14.55 22.09
CA ASP A 212 2.82 -14.53 20.75
C ASP A 212 2.28 -13.34 19.93
N PHE A 213 3.06 -12.27 19.83
CA PHE A 213 2.73 -11.10 19.01
C PHE A 213 3.05 -11.31 17.53
N LYS A 214 3.82 -12.34 17.18
CA LYS A 214 4.32 -12.53 15.81
C LYS A 214 3.19 -12.66 14.78
N PRO A 215 2.12 -13.44 15.01
CA PRO A 215 0.99 -13.50 14.09
C PRO A 215 0.32 -12.14 13.86
N LEU A 216 0.17 -11.34 14.93
CA LEU A 216 -0.40 -9.99 14.84
C LEU A 216 0.48 -9.06 14.01
N VAL A 217 1.80 -9.09 14.25
CA VAL A 217 2.77 -8.27 13.51
C VAL A 217 2.82 -8.69 12.05
N ASP A 218 2.87 -9.98 11.77
CA ASP A 218 2.90 -10.52 10.40
C ASP A 218 1.63 -10.11 9.63
N GLU A 219 0.45 -10.23 10.24
CA GLU A 219 -0.81 -9.83 9.62
C GLU A 219 -0.89 -8.31 9.43
N ALA A 220 -0.46 -7.50 10.42
CA ALA A 220 -0.39 -6.04 10.26
C ALA A 220 0.56 -5.63 9.12
N MET A 221 1.71 -6.30 8.98
CA MET A 221 2.65 -6.06 7.88
C MET A 221 2.05 -6.48 6.53
N HIS A 222 1.34 -7.60 6.48
CA HIS A 222 0.63 -8.03 5.28
C HIS A 222 -0.45 -7.02 4.86
N LEU A 223 -1.34 -6.64 5.77
CA LEU A 223 -2.45 -5.72 5.53
C LEU A 223 -2.00 -4.29 5.19
N SER A 224 -0.82 -3.87 5.67
CA SER A 224 -0.24 -2.59 5.30
C SER A 224 0.48 -2.61 3.94
N GLY A 225 1.00 -3.77 3.53
CA GLY A 225 1.74 -3.93 2.27
C GLY A 225 0.87 -4.25 1.05
N VAL A 226 -0.34 -4.79 1.25
CA VAL A 226 -1.25 -5.11 0.14
C VAL A 226 -1.90 -3.83 -0.42
N LEU A 227 -1.86 -3.69 -1.75
CA LEU A 227 -2.61 -2.64 -2.45
C LEU A 227 -4.10 -2.92 -2.30
N ASN A 228 -4.76 -2.17 -1.42
CA ASN A 228 -6.18 -2.31 -1.16
C ASN A 228 -7.03 -1.52 -2.16
N LEU A 229 -7.78 -2.22 -3.03
CA LEU A 229 -8.60 -1.62 -4.07
C LEU A 229 -9.66 -0.66 -3.52
N SER A 230 -10.16 -0.89 -2.30
CA SER A 230 -11.16 -0.01 -1.69
C SER A 230 -10.62 1.39 -1.38
N ASP A 231 -9.31 1.54 -1.19
CA ASP A 231 -8.65 2.83 -0.96
C ASP A 231 -8.56 3.66 -2.25
N TYR A 232 -8.60 3.01 -3.42
CA TYR A 232 -8.41 3.65 -4.73
C TYR A 232 -9.70 3.75 -5.55
N VAL A 233 -10.65 2.85 -5.33
CA VAL A 233 -11.93 2.76 -6.04
C VAL A 233 -13.07 2.65 -5.03
N PRO A 234 -13.53 3.77 -4.44
CA PRO A 234 -14.43 3.75 -3.26
C PRO A 234 -15.76 3.03 -3.47
N PHE A 235 -16.29 2.97 -4.70
CA PHE A 235 -17.56 2.27 -4.96
C PHE A 235 -17.41 0.75 -4.94
N LEU A 236 -16.19 0.20 -5.05
CA LEU A 236 -15.90 -1.22 -4.85
C LEU A 236 -15.68 -1.56 -3.37
N ALA A 237 -15.60 -0.56 -2.48
CA ALA A 237 -15.36 -0.78 -1.06
C ALA A 237 -16.39 -1.72 -0.39
N PRO A 238 -17.71 -1.64 -0.67
CA PRO A 238 -18.69 -2.55 -0.07
C PRO A 238 -18.52 -4.02 -0.47
N LEU A 239 -17.85 -4.29 -1.61
CA LEU A 239 -17.65 -5.66 -2.09
C LEU A 239 -16.52 -6.39 -1.37
N ASP A 240 -15.62 -5.66 -0.70
CA ASP A 240 -14.44 -6.21 0.00
C ASP A 240 -13.72 -7.30 -0.84
N LEU A 241 -13.39 -6.96 -2.09
CA LEU A 241 -12.88 -7.93 -3.09
C LEU A 241 -11.60 -8.66 -2.66
N GLN A 242 -10.84 -8.09 -1.73
CA GLN A 242 -9.61 -8.67 -1.19
C GLN A 242 -9.80 -9.27 0.21
N VAL A 243 -11.02 -9.28 0.74
CA VAL A 243 -11.38 -9.78 2.08
C VAL A 243 -10.57 -9.09 3.19
N ILE A 244 -10.06 -7.90 2.90
CA ILE A 244 -9.19 -7.13 3.79
C ILE A 244 -10.02 -6.61 4.96
N HIS A 245 -11.21 -6.07 4.70
CA HIS A 245 -12.10 -5.56 5.74
C HIS A 245 -12.55 -6.67 6.71
N ARG A 246 -12.93 -7.84 6.20
CA ARG A 246 -13.35 -8.99 7.04
C ARG A 246 -12.22 -9.56 7.88
N ARG A 247 -11.00 -9.71 7.32
CA ARG A 247 -9.82 -10.16 8.09
C ARG A 247 -9.51 -9.18 9.22
N MET A 248 -9.52 -7.89 8.90
CA MET A 248 -9.24 -6.83 9.87
C MET A 248 -10.30 -6.72 10.98
N ALA A 249 -11.58 -6.90 10.67
CA ALA A 249 -12.64 -6.91 11.66
C ALA A 249 -12.45 -8.05 12.67
N ARG A 250 -12.16 -9.26 12.18
CA ARG A 250 -11.88 -10.44 13.01
C ARG A 250 -10.71 -10.19 13.97
N ASP A 251 -9.61 -9.63 13.46
CA ASP A 251 -8.39 -9.50 14.25
C ASP A 251 -8.47 -8.33 15.24
N SER A 252 -9.20 -7.26 14.90
CA SER A 252 -9.46 -6.14 15.83
C SER A 252 -10.29 -6.53 17.05
N THR A 253 -11.18 -7.53 16.94
CA THR A 253 -11.98 -8.05 18.06
C THR A 253 -11.19 -8.93 19.03
N VAL A 254 -10.01 -9.43 18.64
CA VAL A 254 -9.15 -10.24 19.53
C VAL A 254 -8.31 -9.37 20.46
N THR A 255 -8.13 -8.09 20.12
CA THR A 255 -7.34 -7.10 20.88
C THR A 255 -8.12 -6.26 21.91
N THR A 256 -9.42 -6.50 22.06
CA THR A 256 -10.30 -5.93 23.11
C THR A 256 -10.74 -7.01 24.08
#